data_AF-A0A0P1ES52-F1
#
_entry.id   AF-A0A0P1ES52-F1
#
_cell.length_a   1.000
_cell.length_b   1.000
_cell.length_c   1.000
_cell.angle_alpha   90.00
_cell.angle_beta   90.00
_cell.angle_gamma   90.00
#
_symmetry.space_group_name_H-M   'P 1'
#
loop_
_entity.id
_entity.type
_entity.pdbx_description
1 polymer ?
#
loop_
_entity_poly.entity_id
_entity_poly.type
_entity_poly.pdbx_seq_one_letter_code
_entity_poly.pdbx_strand_id
1 'polypeptide(L)'
;MMKLLSITNCQGPALFWRFLKPGAADFDARFHFLRPIQVHLLTAQDAENAAKVIDEADVIVAQPIVRSPVDAVKYDNLKALCATQGKQLFTIPALHFSGQFALERTCVWDNAYPFGRTEDEALVRLFAAGASVEEAARFYHEEPLMSRAELLAQMDRAVDEFRTREESFDYDIAMSGFYSDNWRKARLHHVKAHPTAYVYRDLSIKVAEMLGLNDFDLARAEGALGNNQFELPLKRWVMDALDMEFEQRDDVALFHNEAIPFTQLIETLWQYYETQGREAVERSLPQEILNV
;
A
#
# COMPACT_ATOMS: atom_id res chain seq x y z
N MET A 1 -6.43 -32.01 -0.11
CA MET A 1 -5.72 -30.71 0.00
C MET A 1 -6.50 -29.72 -0.84
N MET A 2 -6.88 -28.58 -0.27
CA MET A 2 -7.66 -27.56 -0.98
C MET A 2 -6.73 -26.68 -1.84
N LYS A 3 -7.16 -26.26 -3.02
CA LYS A 3 -6.45 -25.29 -3.85
C LYS A 3 -6.81 -23.88 -3.41
N LEU A 4 -5.82 -23.12 -2.94
CA LEU A 4 -6.00 -21.75 -2.47
C LEU A 4 -5.47 -20.77 -3.51
N LEU A 5 -6.28 -19.78 -3.88
CA LEU A 5 -5.90 -18.70 -4.79
C LEU A 5 -5.98 -17.35 -4.09
N SER A 6 -5.00 -16.48 -4.34
CA SER A 6 -5.03 -15.07 -3.98
C SER A 6 -5.25 -14.20 -5.22
N ILE A 7 -6.24 -13.30 -5.19
CA ILE A 7 -6.49 -12.31 -6.25
C ILE A 7 -6.42 -10.90 -5.64
N THR A 8 -5.27 -10.25 -5.77
CA THR A 8 -4.97 -8.99 -5.05
C THR A 8 -4.10 -8.07 -5.90
N ASN A 9 -3.78 -6.88 -5.41
CA ASN A 9 -2.64 -6.11 -5.89
C ASN A 9 -1.29 -6.72 -5.42
N CYS A 10 -0.22 -5.93 -5.34
CA CYS A 10 1.10 -6.37 -4.86
C CYS A 10 1.12 -6.87 -3.39
N GLN A 11 0.03 -6.69 -2.65
CA GLN A 11 -0.06 -7.01 -1.23
C GLN A 11 -0.27 -8.50 -0.94
N GLY A 12 -0.98 -9.23 -1.80
CA GLY A 12 -1.24 -10.67 -1.60
C GLY A 12 0.02 -11.51 -1.59
N PRO A 13 0.96 -11.35 -2.56
CA PRO A 13 2.26 -12.00 -2.49
C PRO A 13 2.98 -11.85 -1.15
N ALA A 14 3.01 -10.63 -0.60
CA ALA A 14 3.62 -10.38 0.71
C ALA A 14 2.86 -11.13 1.81
N LEU A 15 1.54 -10.98 1.89
CA LEU A 15 0.68 -11.63 2.88
C LEU A 15 0.85 -13.16 2.88
N PHE A 16 0.75 -13.81 1.71
CA PHE A 16 0.77 -15.26 1.64
C PHE A 16 2.16 -15.85 1.78
N TRP A 17 3.15 -15.33 1.04
CA TRP A 17 4.48 -15.95 1.02
C TRP A 17 5.36 -15.56 2.20
N ARG A 18 5.17 -14.35 2.75
CA ARG A 18 6.04 -13.85 3.84
C ARG A 18 5.41 -14.01 5.21
N PHE A 19 4.08 -13.99 5.32
CA PHE A 19 3.39 -14.08 6.61
C PHE A 19 2.65 -15.40 6.81
N LEU A 20 1.64 -15.73 6.00
CA LEU A 20 0.78 -16.88 6.23
C LEU A 20 1.50 -18.23 6.11
N LYS A 21 2.21 -18.45 5.00
CA LYS A 21 2.89 -19.72 4.75
C LYS A 21 4.01 -20.02 5.77
N PRO A 22 4.87 -19.06 6.17
CA PRO A 22 5.82 -19.29 7.26
C PRO A 22 5.15 -19.36 8.64
N GLY A 23 4.07 -18.60 8.85
CA GLY A 23 3.39 -18.48 10.14
C GLY A 23 2.62 -19.73 10.56
N ALA A 24 2.05 -20.49 9.62
CA ALA A 24 1.31 -21.72 9.89
C ALA A 24 2.05 -22.95 9.37
N ALA A 25 2.44 -23.85 10.28
CA ALA A 25 3.13 -25.09 9.94
C ALA A 25 2.23 -26.02 9.09
N ASP A 26 0.92 -25.99 9.34
CA ASP A 26 -0.07 -26.80 8.62
C ASP A 26 -0.49 -26.18 7.27
N PHE A 27 0.06 -25.02 6.88
CA PHE A 27 -0.36 -24.32 5.66
C PHE A 27 -0.27 -25.23 4.43
N ASP A 28 0.91 -25.82 4.17
CA ASP A 28 1.14 -26.68 3.01
C ASP A 28 0.49 -28.07 3.15
N ALA A 29 0.14 -28.49 4.36
CA ALA A 29 -0.62 -29.73 4.58
C ALA A 29 -2.10 -29.56 4.17
N ARG A 30 -2.64 -28.35 4.34
CA ARG A 30 -4.04 -28.03 4.08
C ARG A 30 -4.28 -27.46 2.69
N PHE A 31 -3.38 -26.60 2.23
CA PHE A 31 -3.55 -25.80 1.03
C PHE A 31 -2.44 -26.08 0.01
N HIS A 32 -2.86 -26.30 -1.24
CA HIS A 32 -2.02 -26.13 -2.40
C HIS A 32 -2.19 -24.68 -2.89
N PHE A 33 -1.23 -23.81 -2.53
CA PHE A 33 -1.31 -22.41 -2.94
C PHE A 33 -1.01 -22.28 -4.44
N LEU A 34 -2.03 -21.92 -5.21
CA LEU A 34 -1.92 -21.63 -6.63
C LEU A 34 -1.11 -20.33 -6.83
N ARG A 35 -0.64 -20.12 -8.06
CA ARG A 35 0.05 -18.87 -8.40
C ARG A 35 -0.89 -17.69 -8.13
N PRO A 36 -0.50 -16.70 -7.30
CA PRO A 36 -1.35 -15.56 -7.02
C PRO A 36 -1.55 -14.73 -8.28
N ILE A 37 -2.75 -14.17 -8.42
CA ILE A 37 -3.09 -13.22 -9.46
C ILE A 37 -2.88 -11.82 -8.91
N GLN A 38 -1.90 -11.10 -9.48
CA GLN A 38 -1.65 -9.70 -9.18
C GLN A 38 -2.37 -8.82 -10.21
N VAL A 39 -3.49 -8.23 -9.82
CA VAL A 39 -4.46 -7.59 -10.72
C VAL A 39 -3.89 -6.40 -11.51
N HIS A 40 -2.90 -5.70 -10.94
CA HIS A 40 -2.21 -4.58 -11.58
C HIS A 40 -1.23 -5.01 -12.68
N LEU A 41 -0.94 -6.31 -12.78
CA LEU A 41 -0.10 -6.89 -13.83
C LEU A 41 -0.93 -7.56 -14.94
N LEU A 42 -2.25 -7.64 -14.78
CA LEU A 42 -3.11 -8.30 -15.77
C LEU A 42 -3.27 -7.44 -17.02
N THR A 43 -3.24 -8.12 -18.16
CA THR A 43 -3.62 -7.62 -19.47
C THR A 43 -4.83 -8.40 -19.99
N ALA A 44 -5.45 -7.95 -21.08
CA ALA A 44 -6.56 -8.68 -21.69
C ALA A 44 -6.14 -10.09 -22.19
N GLN A 45 -4.86 -10.30 -22.51
CA GLN A 45 -4.34 -11.59 -22.96
C GLN A 45 -4.30 -12.63 -21.84
N ASP A 46 -4.30 -12.18 -20.57
CA ASP A 46 -4.27 -13.07 -19.41
C ASP A 46 -5.65 -13.67 -19.07
N ALA A 47 -6.72 -13.27 -19.78
CA ALA A 47 -8.09 -13.59 -19.42
C ALA A 47 -8.37 -15.10 -19.34
N GLU A 48 -7.93 -15.86 -20.34
CA GLU A 48 -8.14 -17.32 -20.38
C GLU A 48 -7.38 -18.03 -19.25
N ASN A 49 -6.11 -17.65 -19.04
CA ASN A 49 -5.28 -18.24 -18.00
C ASN A 49 -5.82 -17.88 -16.59
N ALA A 50 -6.25 -16.64 -16.37
CA ALA A 50 -6.85 -16.23 -15.11
C ALA A 50 -8.15 -17.00 -14.83
N ALA A 51 -9.04 -17.12 -15.82
CA ALA A 51 -10.28 -17.89 -15.69
C ALA A 51 -10.00 -19.36 -15.34
N LYS A 52 -9.02 -19.97 -16.00
CA LYS A 52 -8.60 -21.35 -15.71
C LYS A 52 -8.12 -21.51 -14.26
N VAL A 53 -7.24 -20.63 -13.78
CA VAL A 53 -6.72 -20.71 -12.41
C VAL A 53 -7.83 -20.48 -11.37
N ILE A 54 -8.80 -19.60 -11.65
CA ILE A 54 -9.98 -19.38 -10.81
C ILE A 54 -10.86 -20.63 -10.75
N ASP A 55 -11.12 -21.26 -11.90
CA ASP A 55 -11.92 -22.49 -11.98
C ASP A 55 -11.28 -23.64 -11.20
N GLU A 56 -9.96 -23.69 -11.14
CA GLU A 56 -9.23 -24.69 -10.36
C GLU A 56 -9.28 -24.46 -8.84
N ALA A 57 -9.54 -23.25 -8.35
CA ALA A 57 -9.43 -22.93 -6.92
C ALA A 57 -10.63 -23.44 -6.11
N ASP A 58 -10.39 -23.99 -4.92
CA ASP A 58 -11.46 -24.36 -3.97
C ASP A 58 -11.80 -23.17 -3.04
N VAL A 59 -10.76 -22.43 -2.65
CA VAL A 59 -10.81 -21.27 -1.77
C VAL A 59 -10.11 -20.10 -2.44
N ILE A 60 -10.76 -18.95 -2.44
CA ILE A 60 -10.23 -17.71 -3.02
C ILE A 60 -10.20 -16.63 -1.95
N VAL A 61 -9.04 -16.03 -1.73
CA VAL A 61 -8.89 -14.80 -0.94
C VAL A 61 -8.66 -13.65 -1.92
N ALA A 62 -9.56 -12.68 -1.94
CA ALA A 62 -9.55 -11.62 -2.94
C ALA A 62 -9.68 -10.22 -2.33
N GLN A 63 -9.03 -9.25 -2.96
CA GLN A 63 -9.43 -7.85 -2.83
C GLN A 63 -10.58 -7.58 -3.80
N PRO A 64 -11.61 -6.80 -3.42
CA PRO A 64 -12.66 -6.46 -4.37
C PRO A 64 -12.15 -5.57 -5.52
N ILE A 65 -12.14 -6.14 -6.72
CA ILE A 65 -11.63 -5.50 -7.93
C ILE A 65 -12.79 -4.95 -8.75
N VAL A 66 -12.88 -3.62 -8.84
CA VAL A 66 -13.92 -2.98 -9.67
C VAL A 66 -13.46 -2.84 -11.13
N ARG A 67 -12.16 -2.61 -11.34
CA ARG A 67 -11.58 -2.34 -12.66
C ARG A 67 -10.45 -3.32 -12.96
N SER A 68 -10.60 -4.03 -14.06
CA SER A 68 -9.60 -4.97 -14.59
C SER A 68 -9.87 -5.19 -16.09
N PRO A 69 -8.84 -5.39 -16.92
CA PRO A 69 -9.02 -5.85 -18.30
C PRO A 69 -9.49 -7.31 -18.39
N VAL A 70 -9.47 -8.05 -17.28
CA VAL A 70 -9.95 -9.42 -17.17
C VAL A 70 -11.25 -9.44 -16.37
N ASP A 71 -12.36 -9.80 -17.01
CA ASP A 71 -13.68 -9.76 -16.37
C ASP A 71 -13.82 -10.77 -15.22
N ALA A 72 -13.19 -11.95 -15.33
CA ALA A 72 -13.31 -13.01 -14.33
C ALA A 72 -12.80 -12.62 -12.93
N VAL A 73 -11.89 -11.64 -12.83
CA VAL A 73 -11.36 -11.17 -11.54
C VAL A 73 -12.17 -10.00 -10.95
N LYS A 74 -13.12 -9.42 -11.69
CA LYS A 74 -13.96 -8.33 -11.17
C LYS A 74 -14.85 -8.87 -10.06
N TYR A 75 -15.03 -8.07 -8.99
CA TYR A 75 -15.66 -8.50 -7.75
C TYR A 75 -17.02 -9.17 -7.96
N ASP A 76 -17.94 -8.52 -8.68
CA ASP A 76 -19.29 -9.05 -8.90
C ASP A 76 -19.27 -10.38 -9.68
N ASN A 77 -18.41 -10.47 -10.70
CA ASN A 77 -18.25 -11.68 -11.51
C ASN A 77 -17.64 -12.82 -10.68
N LEU A 78 -16.61 -12.51 -9.89
CA LEU A 78 -15.95 -13.49 -9.02
C LEU A 78 -16.91 -14.00 -7.94
N LYS A 79 -17.67 -13.10 -7.30
CA LYS A 79 -18.69 -13.43 -6.28
C LYS A 79 -19.77 -14.33 -6.88
N ALA A 80 -20.32 -13.97 -8.03
CA ALA A 80 -21.33 -14.77 -8.74
C ALA A 80 -20.81 -16.15 -9.15
N LEU A 81 -19.57 -16.21 -9.66
CA LEU A 81 -18.92 -17.46 -10.03
C LEU A 81 -18.72 -18.38 -8.81
N CYS A 82 -18.18 -17.84 -7.71
CA CYS A 82 -17.96 -18.61 -6.49
C CYS A 82 -19.28 -19.16 -5.92
N ALA A 83 -20.33 -18.34 -5.90
CA ALA A 83 -21.66 -18.78 -5.47
C ALA A 83 -22.23 -19.89 -6.37
N THR A 84 -22.08 -19.77 -7.69
CA THR A 84 -22.59 -20.75 -8.66
C THR A 84 -21.83 -22.09 -8.58
N GLN A 85 -20.51 -22.03 -8.34
CA GLN A 85 -19.63 -23.20 -8.31
C GLN A 85 -19.41 -23.76 -6.89
N GLY A 86 -20.02 -23.16 -5.86
CA GLY A 86 -19.83 -23.58 -4.47
C GLY A 86 -18.41 -23.38 -3.93
N LYS A 87 -17.66 -22.43 -4.48
CA LYS A 87 -16.30 -22.08 -4.01
C LYS A 87 -16.38 -21.15 -2.81
N GLN A 88 -15.40 -21.24 -1.92
CA GLN A 88 -15.28 -20.28 -0.82
C GLN A 88 -14.61 -19.01 -1.33
N LEU A 89 -15.26 -17.87 -1.15
CA LEU A 89 -14.69 -16.55 -1.41
C LEU A 89 -14.57 -15.80 -0.10
N PHE A 90 -13.36 -15.35 0.19
CA PHE A 90 -13.04 -14.47 1.29
C PHE A 90 -12.50 -13.16 0.76
N THR A 91 -12.94 -12.06 1.34
CA THR A 91 -12.66 -10.71 0.87
C THR A 91 -11.84 -9.95 1.91
N ILE A 92 -10.73 -9.38 1.43
CA ILE A 92 -9.79 -8.61 2.26
C ILE A 92 -9.62 -7.19 1.71
N PRO A 93 -9.30 -6.21 2.57
CA PRO A 93 -9.15 -4.84 2.12
C PRO A 93 -7.90 -4.65 1.27
N ALA A 94 -8.02 -3.77 0.28
CA ALA A 94 -6.84 -3.11 -0.27
C ALA A 94 -6.28 -2.15 0.79
N LEU A 95 -5.09 -2.45 1.30
CA LEU A 95 -4.44 -1.68 2.36
C LEU A 95 -3.86 -0.40 1.75
N HIS A 96 -4.72 0.61 1.55
CA HIS A 96 -4.32 1.93 1.08
C HIS A 96 -4.61 2.96 2.17
N PHE A 97 -3.57 3.61 2.70
CA PHE A 97 -3.69 4.55 3.82
C PHE A 97 -2.80 5.77 3.59
N SER A 98 -3.41 6.93 3.33
CA SER A 98 -2.69 8.20 3.11
C SER A 98 -2.61 9.08 4.36
N GLY A 99 -3.15 8.64 5.51
CA GLY A 99 -3.29 9.48 6.70
C GLY A 99 -1.97 10.06 7.22
N GLN A 100 -0.88 9.29 7.13
CA GLN A 100 0.45 9.70 7.61
C GLN A 100 1.26 10.52 6.57
N PHE A 101 0.77 10.64 5.33
CA PHE A 101 1.53 11.17 4.21
C PHE A 101 0.95 12.50 3.69
N ALA A 102 1.21 13.58 4.43
CA ALA A 102 0.82 14.91 4.00
C ALA A 102 1.49 15.26 2.66
N LEU A 103 0.69 15.75 1.71
CA LEU A 103 1.13 16.17 0.36
C LEU A 103 1.63 15.04 -0.56
N GLU A 104 1.42 13.77 -0.19
CA GLU A 104 1.63 12.66 -1.12
C GLU A 104 0.52 12.65 -2.19
N ARG A 105 0.93 12.54 -3.45
CA ARG A 105 0.03 12.50 -4.60
C ARG A 105 0.38 11.36 -5.53
N THR A 106 -0.57 10.99 -6.38
CA THR A 106 -0.28 10.09 -7.50
C THR A 106 0.70 10.79 -8.46
N CYS A 107 1.79 10.10 -8.77
CA CYS A 107 2.75 10.55 -9.76
C CYS A 107 2.07 10.65 -11.15
N VAL A 108 2.31 11.77 -11.85
CA VAL A 108 1.75 12.01 -13.20
C VAL A 108 2.69 11.56 -14.31
N TRP A 109 3.92 11.18 -13.96
CA TRP A 109 4.93 10.72 -14.89
C TRP A 109 4.65 9.28 -15.33
N ASP A 110 5.28 8.89 -16.43
CA ASP A 110 5.18 7.52 -16.93
C ASP A 110 5.93 6.51 -16.04
N ASN A 111 5.99 5.26 -16.49
CA ASN A 111 6.66 4.18 -15.74
C ASN A 111 8.18 4.37 -15.59
N ALA A 112 8.79 5.42 -16.17
CA ALA A 112 10.20 5.74 -15.97
C ALA A 112 10.46 6.47 -14.64
N TYR A 113 9.42 6.87 -13.90
CA TYR A 113 9.58 7.47 -12.58
C TYR A 113 10.19 6.46 -11.58
N PRO A 114 11.36 6.77 -11.00
CA PRO A 114 12.10 5.77 -10.22
C PRO A 114 11.44 5.42 -8.88
N PHE A 115 10.53 6.27 -8.38
CA PHE A 115 9.92 6.12 -7.05
C PHE A 115 8.50 5.55 -7.07
N GLY A 116 8.15 4.80 -8.13
CA GLY A 116 6.88 4.09 -8.23
C GLY A 116 5.74 4.97 -8.72
N ARG A 117 4.63 5.03 -7.99
CA ARG A 117 3.39 5.73 -8.41
C ARG A 117 3.01 6.90 -7.52
N THR A 118 3.90 7.30 -6.63
CA THR A 118 3.63 8.28 -5.57
C THR A 118 4.75 9.31 -5.56
N GLU A 119 4.40 10.58 -5.41
CA GLU A 119 5.32 11.70 -5.37
C GLU A 119 4.91 12.66 -4.26
N ASP A 120 5.88 13.43 -3.75
CA ASP A 120 5.63 14.42 -2.70
C ASP A 120 5.55 15.83 -3.31
N GLU A 121 4.40 16.48 -3.15
CA GLU A 121 4.16 17.80 -3.75
C GLU A 121 5.15 18.86 -3.23
N ALA A 122 5.60 18.77 -1.98
CA ALA A 122 6.57 19.72 -1.44
C ALA A 122 7.90 19.63 -2.18
N LEU A 123 8.38 18.41 -2.46
CA LEU A 123 9.62 18.20 -3.20
C LEU A 123 9.52 18.68 -4.66
N VAL A 124 8.36 18.51 -5.30
CA VAL A 124 8.09 19.05 -6.65
C VAL A 124 8.19 20.58 -6.65
N ARG A 125 7.55 21.25 -5.68
CA ARG A 125 7.58 22.72 -5.54
C ARG A 125 9.00 23.23 -5.27
N LEU A 126 9.73 22.57 -4.39
CA LEU A 126 11.12 22.91 -4.06
C LEU A 126 12.04 22.77 -5.27
N PHE A 127 11.90 21.68 -6.03
CA PHE A 127 12.62 21.54 -7.29
C PHE A 127 12.29 22.67 -8.25
N ALA A 128 11.00 22.95 -8.50
CA ALA A 128 10.56 24.01 -9.41
C ALA A 128 11.11 25.40 -9.00
N ALA A 129 11.16 25.69 -7.70
CA ALA A 129 11.71 26.91 -7.13
C ALA A 129 13.25 27.01 -7.17
N GLY A 130 13.96 25.91 -7.48
CA GLY A 130 15.41 25.91 -7.62
C GLY A 130 16.15 25.69 -6.31
N ALA A 131 15.49 25.08 -5.33
CA ALA A 131 16.13 24.67 -4.09
C ALA A 131 17.23 23.63 -4.36
N SER A 132 18.33 23.76 -3.61
CA SER A 132 19.33 22.70 -3.48
C SER A 132 18.77 21.47 -2.77
N VAL A 133 19.48 20.35 -2.88
CA VAL A 133 19.13 19.09 -2.22
C VAL A 133 19.04 19.26 -0.70
N GLU A 134 20.00 19.98 -0.12
CA GLU A 134 20.09 20.24 1.32
C GLU A 134 18.97 21.16 1.80
N GLU A 135 18.67 22.22 1.04
CA GLU A 135 17.54 23.11 1.34
C GLU A 135 16.22 22.34 1.29
N ALA A 136 16.06 21.48 0.29
CA ALA A 136 14.85 20.67 0.14
C ALA A 136 14.67 19.67 1.29
N ALA A 137 15.74 18.96 1.69
CA ALA A 137 15.70 18.03 2.81
C ALA A 137 15.34 18.75 4.12
N ARG A 138 15.92 19.92 4.37
CA ARG A 138 15.60 20.74 5.55
C ARG A 138 14.14 21.21 5.53
N PHE A 139 13.73 21.84 4.43
CA PHE A 139 12.36 22.37 4.27
C PHE A 139 11.31 21.26 4.43
N TYR A 140 11.57 20.08 3.87
CA TYR A 140 10.68 18.92 3.94
C TYR A 140 10.23 18.60 5.38
N HIS A 141 11.15 18.72 6.35
CA HIS A 141 10.85 18.41 7.75
C HIS A 141 10.47 19.62 8.60
N GLU A 142 10.93 20.82 8.27
CA GLU A 142 10.83 21.98 9.16
C GLU A 142 9.64 22.88 8.87
N GLU A 143 9.12 22.87 7.64
CA GLU A 143 8.14 23.87 7.21
C GLU A 143 6.72 23.28 7.19
N PRO A 144 5.85 23.69 8.14
CA PRO A 144 4.49 23.18 8.20
C PRO A 144 3.67 23.75 7.03
N LEU A 145 3.23 22.86 6.14
CA LEU A 145 2.41 23.21 4.98
C LEU A 145 0.91 22.93 5.17
N MET A 146 0.56 22.29 6.29
CA MET A 146 -0.83 22.05 6.70
C MET A 146 -0.96 22.31 8.20
N SER A 147 -2.11 22.84 8.60
CA SER A 147 -2.47 22.97 10.01
C SER A 147 -2.76 21.61 10.65
N ARG A 148 -2.67 21.55 11.98
CA ARG A 148 -3.08 20.37 12.76
C ARG A 148 -4.51 19.93 12.45
N ALA A 149 -5.42 20.88 12.27
CA ALA A 149 -6.82 20.58 11.95
C ALA A 149 -6.96 19.90 10.57
N GLU A 150 -6.22 20.37 9.55
CA GLU A 150 -6.22 19.75 8.23
C GLU A 150 -5.61 18.35 8.23
N LEU A 151 -4.52 18.15 8.99
CA LEU A 151 -3.90 16.84 9.17
C LEU A 151 -4.82 15.85 9.89
N LEU A 152 -5.51 16.28 10.95
CA LEU A 152 -6.51 15.45 11.63
C LEU A 152 -7.67 15.09 10.69
N ALA A 153 -8.17 16.07 9.92
CA ALA A 153 -9.21 15.81 8.93
C ALA A 153 -8.74 14.85 7.83
N GLN A 154 -7.46 14.91 7.42
CA GLN A 154 -6.87 13.93 6.50
C GLN A 154 -6.81 12.53 7.12
N MET A 155 -6.49 12.43 8.41
CA MET A 155 -6.47 11.15 9.12
C MET A 155 -7.87 10.53 9.18
N ASP A 156 -8.86 11.32 9.57
CA ASP A 156 -10.26 10.89 9.64
C ASP A 156 -10.75 10.42 8.27
N ARG A 157 -10.49 11.19 7.20
CA ARG A 157 -10.79 10.79 5.82
C ARG A 157 -10.13 9.47 5.44
N ALA A 158 -8.85 9.27 5.77
CA ALA A 158 -8.13 8.05 5.43
C ALA A 158 -8.72 6.81 6.14
N VAL A 159 -9.19 6.94 7.38
CA VAL A 159 -9.87 5.85 8.11
C VAL A 159 -11.28 5.63 7.56
N ASP A 160 -12.03 6.69 7.28
CA ASP A 160 -13.38 6.62 6.73
C ASP A 160 -13.38 6.00 5.33
N GLU A 161 -12.36 6.25 4.51
CA GLU A 161 -12.17 5.57 3.22
C GLU A 161 -12.07 4.03 3.40
N PHE A 162 -11.48 3.52 4.48
CA PHE A 162 -11.54 2.08 4.78
C PHE A 162 -12.95 1.63 5.15
N ARG A 163 -13.61 2.34 6.07
CA ARG A 163 -14.98 2.01 6.51
C ARG A 163 -15.95 1.96 5.34
N THR A 164 -15.93 2.97 4.48
CA THR A 164 -16.78 3.03 3.28
C THR A 164 -16.53 1.83 2.36
N ARG A 165 -15.26 1.43 2.15
CA ARG A 165 -14.93 0.26 1.32
C ARG A 165 -15.37 -1.06 1.97
N GLU A 166 -15.19 -1.19 3.28
CA GLU A 166 -15.63 -2.35 4.06
C GLU A 166 -17.14 -2.55 3.98
N GLU A 167 -17.91 -1.47 4.12
CA GLU A 167 -19.36 -1.45 3.99
C GLU A 167 -19.84 -1.69 2.54
N SER A 168 -19.12 -1.16 1.55
CA SER A 168 -19.54 -1.24 0.14
C SER A 168 -19.33 -2.61 -0.51
N PHE A 169 -18.41 -3.42 0.01
CA PHE A 169 -17.98 -4.67 -0.61
C PHE A 169 -18.09 -5.90 0.30
N ASP A 170 -18.84 -5.79 1.40
CA ASP A 170 -19.06 -6.86 2.38
C ASP A 170 -17.75 -7.55 2.80
N TYR A 171 -16.73 -6.78 3.20
CA TYR A 171 -15.43 -7.37 3.52
C TYR A 171 -15.55 -8.39 4.67
N ASP A 172 -15.00 -9.59 4.48
CA ASP A 172 -14.90 -10.61 5.52
C ASP A 172 -13.90 -10.19 6.62
N ILE A 173 -12.94 -9.34 6.26
CA ILE A 173 -11.95 -8.78 7.19
C ILE A 173 -11.99 -7.25 7.15
N ALA A 174 -12.30 -6.64 8.30
CA ALA A 174 -12.17 -5.20 8.49
C ALA A 174 -10.81 -4.82 9.09
N MET A 175 -10.25 -3.71 8.60
CA MET A 175 -8.99 -3.12 9.07
C MET A 175 -9.15 -1.68 9.53
N SER A 176 -10.27 -1.00 9.25
CA SER A 176 -10.51 0.40 9.69
C SER A 176 -10.29 0.61 11.19
N GLY A 177 -10.77 -0.31 12.04
CA GLY A 177 -10.54 -0.28 13.48
C GLY A 177 -9.05 -0.36 13.85
N PHE A 178 -8.30 -1.27 13.20
CA PHE A 178 -6.86 -1.37 13.39
C PHE A 178 -6.15 -0.05 13.04
N TYR A 179 -6.47 0.57 11.89
CA TYR A 179 -5.89 1.85 11.50
C TYR A 179 -6.23 2.95 12.51
N SER A 180 -7.50 3.06 12.90
CA SER A 180 -8.00 4.02 13.89
C SER A 180 -7.22 3.95 15.22
N ASP A 181 -6.93 2.74 15.69
CA ASP A 181 -6.33 2.52 17.02
C ASP A 181 -4.80 2.62 17.05
N ASN A 182 -4.15 2.56 15.89
CA ASN A 182 -2.70 2.38 15.79
C ASN A 182 -1.94 3.47 15.02
N TRP A 183 -2.61 4.35 14.27
CA TRP A 183 -1.90 5.32 13.42
C TRP A 183 -0.98 6.28 14.20
N ARG A 184 -1.29 6.54 15.48
CA ARG A 184 -0.42 7.32 16.39
C ARG A 184 0.78 6.51 16.89
N LYS A 185 0.62 5.20 17.06
CA LYS A 185 1.56 4.34 17.80
C LYS A 185 2.62 3.70 16.91
N ALA A 186 2.40 3.67 15.60
CA ALA A 186 3.30 3.02 14.68
C ALA A 186 3.25 3.63 13.28
N ARG A 187 4.36 3.51 12.55
CA ARG A 187 4.36 3.67 11.10
C ARG A 187 3.60 2.51 10.46
N LEU A 188 2.46 2.80 9.86
CA LEU A 188 1.59 1.77 9.28
C LEU A 188 1.97 1.46 7.83
N HIS A 189 2.53 2.42 7.10
CA HIS A 189 2.87 2.28 5.69
C HIS A 189 4.24 2.84 5.37
N HIS A 190 4.88 2.30 4.34
CA HIS A 190 6.08 2.88 3.73
C HIS A 190 5.70 4.04 2.79
N VAL A 191 4.66 3.82 1.98
CA VAL A 191 3.92 4.80 1.16
C VAL A 191 2.46 4.36 1.08
N LYS A 192 1.55 5.18 0.56
CA LYS A 192 0.08 4.94 0.62
C LYS A 192 -0.37 3.50 0.42
N ALA A 193 0.20 2.77 -0.54
CA ALA A 193 -0.25 1.41 -0.92
C ALA A 193 0.66 0.28 -0.42
N HIS A 194 1.68 0.59 0.38
CA HIS A 194 2.74 -0.32 0.80
C HIS A 194 2.77 -0.46 2.33
N PRO A 195 2.01 -1.41 2.90
CA PRO A 195 1.93 -1.60 4.34
C PRO A 195 3.27 -2.06 4.92
N THR A 196 3.55 -1.65 6.16
CA THR A 196 4.67 -2.19 6.93
C THR A 196 4.35 -3.61 7.42
N ALA A 197 5.37 -4.30 7.95
CA ALA A 197 5.17 -5.60 8.59
C ALA A 197 4.14 -5.54 9.73
N TYR A 198 4.01 -4.40 10.42
CA TYR A 198 3.06 -4.24 11.52
C TYR A 198 1.61 -4.43 11.08
N VAL A 199 1.23 -3.86 9.93
CA VAL A 199 -0.11 -4.03 9.34
C VAL A 199 -0.31 -5.47 8.86
N TYR A 200 0.70 -6.06 8.23
CA TYR A 200 0.62 -7.42 7.72
C TYR A 200 0.43 -8.45 8.83
N ARG A 201 1.05 -8.25 10.00
CA ARG A 201 0.89 -9.15 11.15
C ARG A 201 -0.58 -9.20 11.59
N ASP A 202 -1.24 -8.05 11.76
CA ASP A 202 -2.66 -7.99 12.12
C ASP A 202 -3.55 -8.63 11.03
N LEU A 203 -3.34 -8.29 9.76
CA LEU A 203 -4.09 -8.89 8.66
C LEU A 203 -3.88 -10.40 8.58
N SER A 204 -2.65 -10.88 8.80
CA SER A 204 -2.32 -12.30 8.71
C SER A 204 -2.97 -13.14 9.81
N ILE A 205 -3.13 -12.61 11.02
CA ILE A 205 -3.88 -13.27 12.10
C ILE A 205 -5.34 -13.47 11.65
N LYS A 206 -5.99 -12.40 11.20
CA LYS A 206 -7.39 -12.45 10.76
C LYS A 206 -7.60 -13.39 9.57
N VAL A 207 -6.68 -13.38 8.61
CA VAL A 207 -6.74 -14.29 7.46
C VAL A 207 -6.45 -15.74 7.88
N ALA A 208 -5.53 -15.97 8.81
CA ALA A 208 -5.27 -17.30 9.34
C ALA A 208 -6.50 -17.87 10.04
N GLU A 209 -7.15 -17.11 10.92
CA GLU A 209 -8.39 -17.48 11.60
C GLU A 209 -9.50 -17.82 10.59
N MET A 210 -9.70 -16.96 9.59
CA MET A 210 -10.68 -17.15 8.52
C MET A 210 -10.42 -18.41 7.68
N LEU A 211 -9.15 -18.73 7.41
CA LEU A 211 -8.74 -19.99 6.75
C LEU A 211 -8.72 -21.19 7.73
N GLY A 212 -9.00 -20.96 9.01
CA GLY A 212 -8.98 -21.95 10.08
C GLY A 212 -7.58 -22.45 10.46
N LEU A 213 -6.52 -21.74 10.12
CA LEU A 213 -5.11 -22.07 10.43
C LEU A 213 -4.84 -21.82 11.93
N ASN A 214 -5.31 -22.74 12.77
CA ASN A 214 -5.27 -22.62 14.24
C ASN A 214 -3.86 -22.68 14.84
N ASP A 215 -2.86 -23.08 14.06
CA ASP A 215 -1.45 -23.20 14.46
C ASP A 215 -0.61 -21.99 14.02
N PHE A 216 -1.25 -20.92 13.54
CA PHE A 216 -0.57 -19.71 13.09
C PHE A 216 0.16 -19.00 14.25
N ASP A 217 1.45 -18.75 14.06
CA ASP A 217 2.33 -18.12 15.03
C ASP A 217 3.16 -17.01 14.37
N LEU A 218 2.98 -15.78 14.84
CA LEU A 218 3.70 -14.60 14.36
C LEU A 218 5.22 -14.71 14.56
N ALA A 219 5.70 -15.45 15.56
CA ALA A 219 7.13 -15.62 15.80
C ALA A 219 7.82 -16.29 14.60
N ARG A 220 7.12 -17.16 13.86
CA ARG A 220 7.67 -17.82 12.66
C ARG A 220 7.80 -16.89 11.46
N ALA A 221 7.10 -15.74 11.48
CA ALA A 221 7.15 -14.70 10.47
C ALA A 221 7.74 -13.39 11.02
N GLU A 222 8.49 -13.42 12.13
CA GLU A 222 8.98 -12.21 12.79
C GLU A 222 9.87 -11.36 11.88
N GLY A 223 10.75 -12.01 11.11
CA GLY A 223 11.64 -11.34 10.14
C GLY A 223 10.98 -10.95 8.81
N ALA A 224 9.68 -11.19 8.64
CA ALA A 224 8.98 -10.86 7.41
C ALA A 224 8.86 -9.33 7.23
N LEU A 225 9.28 -8.86 6.06
CA LEU A 225 9.17 -7.46 5.67
C LEU A 225 7.85 -7.21 4.94
N GLY A 226 7.27 -6.03 5.16
CA GLY A 226 6.16 -5.50 4.37
C GLY A 226 6.56 -5.14 2.94
N ASN A 227 5.81 -4.27 2.27
CA ASN A 227 6.16 -3.80 0.92
C ASN A 227 7.20 -2.66 0.97
N ASN A 228 8.42 -2.98 1.42
CA ASN A 228 9.48 -2.02 1.74
C ASN A 228 10.32 -1.55 0.53
N GLN A 229 9.75 -1.51 -0.67
CA GLN A 229 10.49 -1.16 -1.90
C GLN A 229 10.87 0.31 -1.96
N PHE A 230 10.04 1.18 -1.40
CA PHE A 230 10.23 2.63 -1.41
C PHE A 230 9.58 3.24 -0.16
N GLU A 231 10.25 4.20 0.46
CA GLU A 231 9.80 4.92 1.66
C GLU A 231 10.42 6.32 1.70
N LEU A 232 9.59 7.35 1.88
CA LEU A 232 10.05 8.67 2.33
C LEU A 232 9.97 8.74 3.87
N PRO A 233 10.90 9.42 4.55
CA PRO A 233 10.73 9.71 5.97
C PRO A 233 9.43 10.53 6.16
N LEU A 234 8.70 10.32 7.26
CA LEU A 234 7.57 11.20 7.55
C LEU A 234 8.08 12.60 7.87
N LYS A 235 7.31 13.63 7.54
CA LYS A 235 7.69 15.01 7.86
C LYS A 235 7.64 15.21 9.38
N ARG A 236 8.67 15.84 9.97
CA ARG A 236 8.73 16.06 11.43
C ARG A 236 7.52 16.87 11.91
N TRP A 237 7.21 17.96 11.22
CA TRP A 237 6.04 18.78 11.52
C TRP A 237 4.70 18.02 11.43
N VAL A 238 4.59 16.97 10.61
CA VAL A 238 3.38 16.12 10.56
C VAL A 238 3.30 15.25 11.81
N MET A 239 4.41 14.62 12.20
CA MET A 239 4.47 13.80 13.40
C MET A 239 4.17 14.61 14.66
N ASP A 240 4.79 15.79 14.78
CA ASP A 240 4.61 16.69 15.92
C ASP A 240 3.15 17.19 15.99
N ALA A 241 2.60 17.66 14.87
CA ALA A 241 1.23 18.18 14.84
C ALA A 241 0.18 17.11 15.18
N LEU A 242 0.44 15.86 14.81
CA LEU A 242 -0.44 14.72 15.05
C LEU A 242 -0.13 13.94 16.33
N ASP A 243 0.83 14.41 17.14
CA ASP A 243 1.34 13.73 18.35
C ASP A 243 1.59 12.21 18.10
N MET A 244 2.36 11.89 17.06
CA MET A 244 2.76 10.51 16.80
C MET A 244 3.79 10.04 17.86
N GLU A 245 3.66 8.79 18.29
CA GLU A 245 4.33 8.23 19.48
C GLU A 245 5.51 7.31 19.12
N PHE A 246 5.77 7.08 17.84
CA PHE A 246 6.85 6.21 17.38
C PHE A 246 8.05 7.02 16.91
N GLU A 247 9.23 6.43 17.07
CA GLU A 247 10.46 6.97 16.50
C GLU A 247 10.56 6.65 15.02
N GLN A 248 11.17 7.56 14.27
CA GLN A 248 11.60 7.31 12.91
C GLN A 248 12.95 7.96 12.66
N ARG A 249 13.59 7.55 11.57
CA ARG A 249 14.77 8.19 11.04
C ARG A 249 14.34 9.20 9.99
N ASP A 250 14.51 10.48 10.26
CA ASP A 250 14.22 11.57 9.32
C ASP A 250 15.29 11.72 8.24
N ASP A 251 16.50 11.22 8.50
CA ASP A 251 17.66 11.28 7.61
C ASP A 251 17.75 10.13 6.59
N VAL A 252 16.81 9.18 6.62
CA VAL A 252 16.84 7.96 5.79
C VAL A 252 15.56 7.74 5.01
N ALA A 253 15.76 7.38 3.75
CA ALA A 253 14.72 6.86 2.86
C ALA A 253 14.98 5.38 2.53
N LEU A 254 13.96 4.68 2.05
CA LEU A 254 14.13 3.39 1.38
C LEU A 254 14.01 3.55 -0.12
N PHE A 255 14.95 2.97 -0.86
CA PHE A 255 14.93 2.93 -2.32
C PHE A 255 15.42 1.56 -2.80
N HIS A 256 14.61 0.85 -3.59
CA HIS A 256 14.87 -0.54 -4.00
C HIS A 256 15.17 -1.51 -2.83
N ASN A 257 14.48 -1.30 -1.70
CA ASN A 257 14.68 -2.03 -0.43
C ASN A 257 16.02 -1.73 0.28
N GLU A 258 16.76 -0.72 -0.15
CA GLU A 258 17.99 -0.27 0.49
C GLU A 258 17.75 1.02 1.27
N ALA A 259 18.29 1.09 2.49
CA ALA A 259 18.29 2.32 3.27
C ALA A 259 19.38 3.25 2.76
N ILE A 260 18.99 4.43 2.29
CA ILE A 260 19.90 5.46 1.77
C ILE A 260 19.66 6.80 2.48
N PRO A 261 20.66 7.70 2.53
CA PRO A 261 20.45 9.07 2.98
C PRO A 261 19.30 9.74 2.23
N PHE A 262 18.44 10.45 2.94
CA PHE A 262 17.30 11.12 2.33
C PHE A 262 17.73 12.16 1.26
N THR A 263 18.86 12.84 1.48
CA THR A 263 19.45 13.74 0.48
C THR A 263 19.86 13.03 -0.80
N GLN A 264 20.37 11.80 -0.74
CA GLN A 264 20.70 11.00 -1.93
C GLN A 264 19.44 10.63 -2.74
N LEU A 265 18.32 10.37 -2.05
CA LEU A 265 17.04 10.15 -2.70
C LEU A 265 16.55 11.41 -3.42
N ILE A 266 16.62 12.56 -2.75
CA ILE A 266 16.29 13.88 -3.32
C ILE A 266 17.18 14.17 -4.53
N GLU A 267 18.48 13.93 -4.45
CA GLU A 267 19.39 14.09 -5.59
C GLU A 267 18.96 13.24 -6.80
N THR A 268 18.61 11.97 -6.57
CA THR A 268 18.10 11.07 -7.61
C THR A 268 16.80 11.62 -8.22
N LEU A 269 15.92 12.20 -7.41
CA LEU A 269 14.68 12.82 -7.86
C LEU A 269 14.94 14.09 -8.68
N TRP A 270 15.90 14.93 -8.27
CA TRP A 270 16.29 16.13 -9.00
C TRP A 270 16.88 15.76 -10.36
N GLN A 271 17.76 14.76 -10.41
CA GLN A 271 18.30 14.25 -11.67
C GLN A 271 17.19 13.80 -12.61
N TYR A 272 16.19 13.09 -12.11
CA TYR A 272 15.01 12.73 -12.90
C TYR A 272 14.25 13.97 -13.39
N TYR A 273 13.92 14.91 -12.51
CA TYR A 273 13.20 16.12 -12.87
C TYR A 273 13.93 17.02 -13.90
N GLU A 274 15.26 17.09 -13.83
CA GLU A 274 16.05 17.80 -14.84
C GLU A 274 15.89 17.16 -16.24
N THR A 275 15.71 15.83 -16.33
CA THR A 275 15.41 15.18 -17.63
C THR A 275 14.03 15.52 -18.18
N GLN A 276 13.08 15.87 -17.31
CA GLN A 276 11.73 16.27 -17.70
C GLN A 276 11.66 17.77 -18.04
N GLY A 277 12.54 18.58 -17.43
CA GLY A 277 12.57 20.02 -17.55
C GLY A 277 11.69 20.71 -16.51
N ARG A 278 12.23 21.76 -15.88
CA ARG A 278 11.61 22.52 -14.78
C ARG A 278 10.18 22.99 -15.05
N GLU A 279 9.92 23.55 -16.23
CA GLU A 279 8.59 24.02 -16.61
C GLU A 279 7.56 22.88 -16.69
N ALA A 280 7.97 21.69 -17.15
CA ALA A 280 7.10 20.51 -17.16
C ALA A 280 6.80 20.04 -15.74
N VAL A 281 7.81 20.03 -14.86
CA VAL A 281 7.66 19.66 -13.46
C VAL A 281 6.74 20.65 -12.72
N GLU A 282 6.89 21.94 -12.95
CA GLU A 282 5.99 22.96 -12.40
C GLU A 282 4.55 22.79 -12.89
N ARG A 283 4.34 22.57 -14.20
CA ARG A 283 3.01 22.29 -14.76
C ARG A 283 2.37 21.01 -14.24
N SER A 284 3.16 20.09 -13.69
CA SER A 284 2.64 18.87 -13.08
C SER A 284 1.89 19.15 -11.77
N LEU A 285 2.13 20.30 -11.12
CA LEU A 285 1.48 20.66 -9.87
C LEU A 285 -0.02 20.95 -10.07
N PRO A 286 -0.88 20.58 -9.09
CA PRO A 286 -2.28 20.97 -9.13
C PRO A 286 -2.43 22.49 -9.23
N GLN A 287 -3.23 22.97 -10.19
CA GLN A 287 -3.43 24.40 -10.43
C GLN A 287 -4.23 25.11 -9.32
N GLU A 288 -4.80 24.36 -8.37
CA GLU A 288 -5.75 24.87 -7.37
C GLU A 288 -5.12 25.35 -6.05
N ILE A 289 -3.78 25.37 -5.94
CA ILE A 289 -3.09 25.77 -4.69
C ILE A 289 -1.94 26.75 -5.01
N LEU A 290 -2.31 27.98 -5.38
CA LEU A 290 -1.41 29.13 -5.50
C LEU A 290 -1.97 30.37 -4.77
N ASN A 291 -2.51 30.16 -3.57
CA ASN A 291 -2.77 31.23 -2.61
C ASN A 291 -1.95 30.94 -1.34
N VAL A 292 -0.63 31.08 -1.44
CA VAL A 292 0.28 31.24 -0.29
C VAL A 292 1.05 32.53 -0.51
#